data_AF-X1DRZ0-F1
#
_entry.id   AF-X1DRZ0-F1
#
_cell.length_a   1.000
_cell.length_b   1.000
_cell.length_c   1.000
_cell.angle_alpha   90.00
_cell.angle_beta   90.00
_cell.angle_gamma   90.00
#
_symmetry.space_group_name_H-M   'P 1'
#
loop_
_entity.id
_entity.type
_entity.pdbx_description
1 polymer ?
#
loop_
_entity_poly.entity_id
_entity_poly.type
_entity_poly.pdbx_seq_one_letter_code
_entity_poly.pdbx_strand_id
1 'polypeptide(L)'
;ERYAEEYRKQVMELAPLINKIAKFVPKRRKRKLHIGLFGYGRTLGEHRLPRAIGFTASLCSMGLPPALLGLNALTQKDYDFMLTQYINFKEDLRDALKFYNPDQPFAPKSITTKLKELAIDCEMNEEHKKITDYVIDSLRHNKTEDLTVKILMAANQRRYLG
;
A
#
# COMPACT_ATOMS: atom_id res chain seq x y z
N GLU A 1 -9.14 -10.50 -14.88
CA GLU A 1 -10.29 -10.38 -13.95
C GLU A 1 -9.94 -10.83 -12.53
N ARG A 2 -9.49 -12.08 -12.32
CA ARG A 2 -9.09 -12.61 -10.99
C ARG A 2 -8.22 -11.69 -10.12
N TYR A 3 -7.13 -11.14 -10.67
CA TYR A 3 -6.26 -10.20 -9.95
C TYR A 3 -7.02 -8.95 -9.47
N ALA A 4 -7.84 -8.37 -10.33
CA ALA A 4 -8.59 -7.16 -10.02
C ALA A 4 -9.66 -7.40 -8.95
N GLU A 5 -10.32 -8.56 -8.98
CA GLU A 5 -11.31 -8.95 -7.97
C GLU A 5 -10.68 -9.12 -6.59
N GLU A 6 -9.56 -9.84 -6.50
CA GLU A 6 -8.84 -10.05 -5.24
C GLU A 6 -8.26 -8.75 -4.71
N TYR A 7 -7.66 -7.93 -5.58
CA TYR A 7 -7.20 -6.58 -5.23
C TYR A 7 -8.34 -5.75 -4.64
N ARG A 8 -9.51 -5.74 -5.32
CA ARG A 8 -10.69 -5.00 -4.87
C ARG A 8 -11.16 -5.46 -3.50
N LYS A 9 -11.22 -6.77 -3.29
CA LYS A 9 -11.61 -7.38 -2.01
C LYS A 9 -10.70 -6.91 -0.88
N GLN A 10 -9.38 -7.03 -1.05
CA GLN A 10 -8.40 -6.62 -0.05
C GLN A 10 -8.46 -5.12 0.23
N VAL A 11 -8.64 -4.30 -0.80
CA VAL A 11 -8.81 -2.84 -0.63
C VAL A 11 -10.08 -2.51 0.15
N MET A 12 -11.20 -3.22 -0.08
CA MET A 12 -12.44 -2.99 0.69
C MET A 12 -12.25 -3.32 2.17
N GLU A 13 -11.58 -4.43 2.48
CA GLU A 13 -11.26 -4.83 3.86
C GLU A 13 -10.37 -3.77 4.56
N LEU A 14 -9.41 -3.19 3.83
CA LEU A 14 -8.49 -2.17 4.33
C LEU A 14 -9.07 -0.74 4.31
N ALA A 15 -10.20 -0.51 3.64
CA ALA A 15 -10.72 0.82 3.35
C ALA A 15 -10.94 1.70 4.59
N PRO A 16 -11.50 1.20 5.73
CA PRO A 16 -11.64 2.00 6.94
C PRO A 16 -10.30 2.50 7.48
N LEU A 17 -9.28 1.63 7.46
CA LEU A 17 -7.95 1.95 7.96
C LEU A 17 -7.20 2.90 7.04
N ILE A 18 -7.25 2.67 5.73
CA ILE A 18 -6.73 3.58 4.70
C ILE A 18 -7.34 4.97 4.89
N ASN A 19 -8.66 5.06 5.07
CA ASN A 19 -9.36 6.32 5.29
C ASN A 19 -8.98 7.01 6.61
N LYS A 20 -8.71 6.24 7.68
CA LYS A 20 -8.22 6.77 8.95
C LYS A 20 -6.84 7.42 8.77
N ILE A 21 -5.90 6.72 8.14
CA ILE A 21 -4.53 7.20 7.96
C ILE A 21 -4.45 8.35 6.96
N ALA A 22 -5.26 8.32 5.90
CA ALA A 22 -5.28 9.36 4.88
C ALA A 22 -5.59 10.77 5.45
N LYS A 23 -6.22 10.87 6.62
CA LYS A 23 -6.47 12.14 7.32
C LYS A 23 -5.18 12.80 7.82
N PHE A 24 -4.16 12.00 8.12
CA PHE A 24 -2.85 12.44 8.62
C PHE A 24 -1.82 12.61 7.50
N VAL A 25 -2.18 12.27 6.25
CA VAL A 25 -1.30 12.49 5.10
C VAL A 25 -1.27 14.00 4.76
N PRO A 26 -0.10 14.66 4.82
CA PRO A 26 -0.01 16.10 4.63
C PRO A 26 -0.31 16.52 3.19
N LYS A 27 -1.03 17.63 3.05
CA LYS A 27 -1.39 18.21 1.75
C LYS A 27 -0.33 19.24 1.33
N ARG A 28 0.59 18.85 0.44
CA ARG A 28 1.67 19.74 -0.04
C ARG A 28 1.25 20.81 -1.07
N ARG A 29 0.08 20.66 -1.71
CA ARG A 29 -0.48 21.65 -2.65
C ARG A 29 -1.98 21.79 -2.44
N LYS A 30 -2.52 23.00 -2.57
CA LYS A 30 -3.97 23.19 -2.72
C LYS A 30 -4.37 22.57 -4.07
N ARG A 31 -5.20 21.54 -4.04
CA ARG A 31 -5.68 20.87 -5.26
C ARG A 31 -7.16 21.17 -5.41
N LYS A 32 -7.58 21.64 -6.59
CA LYS A 32 -9.00 21.72 -6.92
C LYS A 32 -9.63 20.34 -6.73
N LEU A 33 -10.82 20.32 -6.16
CA LEU A 33 -11.60 19.09 -6.12
C LEU A 33 -11.97 18.75 -7.58
N HIS A 34 -11.55 17.58 -8.07
CA HIS A 34 -12.09 16.99 -9.29
C HIS A 34 -13.51 16.52 -8.94
N ILE A 35 -14.45 17.46 -8.93
CA ILE A 35 -15.88 17.27 -8.73
C ILE A 35 -16.57 17.63 -10.05
N GLY A 36 -17.67 16.93 -10.39
CA GLY A 36 -18.36 17.07 -11.69
C GLY A 36 -17.77 16.15 -12.77
N LEU A 37 -17.89 16.58 -14.03
CA LEU A 37 -17.64 15.78 -15.26
C LEU A 37 -16.22 15.14 -15.35
N PHE A 38 -15.23 15.68 -14.64
CA PHE A 38 -13.84 15.21 -14.65
C PHE A 38 -13.42 14.49 -13.35
N GLY A 39 -14.39 14.16 -12.49
CA GLY A 39 -14.17 13.37 -11.28
C GLY A 39 -14.16 11.88 -11.58
N TYR A 40 -13.06 11.19 -11.28
CA TYR A 40 -13.07 9.72 -11.24
C TYR A 40 -13.78 9.23 -9.98
N GLY A 41 -14.52 8.13 -10.12
CA GLY A 41 -15.16 7.44 -9.00
C GLY A 41 -14.11 7.01 -7.98
N ARG A 42 -14.34 7.35 -6.71
CA ARG A 42 -13.56 6.86 -5.55
C ARG A 42 -14.40 5.99 -4.64
N THR A 43 -15.60 5.68 -5.07
CA THR A 43 -16.57 4.89 -4.34
C THR A 43 -16.29 3.43 -4.66
N LEU A 44 -15.98 2.66 -3.63
CA LEU A 44 -15.80 1.21 -3.71
C LEU A 44 -16.73 0.59 -2.66
N GLY A 45 -17.84 0.03 -3.12
CA GLY A 45 -18.94 -0.34 -2.22
C GLY A 45 -19.45 0.88 -1.46
N GLU A 46 -19.51 0.77 -0.13
CA GLU A 46 -19.95 1.86 0.76
C GLU A 46 -18.83 2.85 1.10
N HIS A 47 -17.57 2.54 0.76
CA HIS A 47 -16.43 3.34 1.14
C HIS A 47 -16.02 4.32 0.06
N ARG A 48 -15.68 5.54 0.47
CA ARG A 48 -15.04 6.54 -0.40
C ARG A 48 -13.55 6.60 -0.10
N LEU A 49 -12.73 6.04 -1.00
CA LEU A 49 -11.28 6.00 -0.85
C LEU A 49 -10.63 7.38 -1.03
N PRO A 50 -9.42 7.60 -0.45
CA PRO A 50 -8.62 8.77 -0.76
C PRO A 50 -8.20 8.76 -2.24
N ARG A 51 -7.65 9.88 -2.71
CA ARG A 51 -6.99 9.92 -4.03
C ARG A 51 -5.73 9.06 -4.00
N ALA A 52 -5.22 8.67 -5.18
CA ALA A 52 -4.04 7.83 -5.33
C ALA A 52 -2.89 8.15 -4.36
N ILE A 53 -2.45 9.41 -4.24
CA ILE A 53 -1.38 9.77 -3.30
C ILE A 53 -1.73 9.46 -1.84
N GLY A 54 -2.95 9.81 -1.41
CA GLY A 54 -3.37 9.51 -0.04
C GLY A 54 -3.55 8.02 0.20
N PHE A 55 -3.99 7.29 -0.83
CA PHE A 55 -4.12 5.83 -0.82
C PHE A 55 -2.75 5.15 -0.65
N THR A 56 -1.81 5.44 -1.56
CA THR A 56 -0.44 4.91 -1.53
C THR A 56 0.29 5.31 -0.24
N ALA A 57 0.21 6.58 0.16
CA ALA A 57 0.85 7.05 1.38
C ALA A 57 0.34 6.29 2.61
N SER A 58 -0.98 6.06 2.70
CA SER A 58 -1.56 5.33 3.82
C SER A 58 -1.07 3.89 3.88
N LEU A 59 -1.11 3.20 2.74
CA LEU A 59 -0.71 1.80 2.62
C LEU A 59 0.78 1.59 2.90
N CYS A 60 1.65 2.39 2.29
CA CYS A 60 3.09 2.30 2.56
C CYS A 60 3.44 2.70 4.00
N SER A 61 2.75 3.66 4.62
CA SER A 61 2.96 3.99 6.03
C SER A 61 2.51 2.90 7.00
N MET A 62 1.67 1.96 6.55
CA MET A 62 1.35 0.72 7.28
C MET A 62 2.33 -0.42 7.00
N GLY A 63 3.36 -0.19 6.16
CA GLY A 63 4.26 -1.24 5.71
C GLY A 63 3.62 -2.22 4.73
N LEU A 64 2.53 -1.84 4.05
CA LEU A 64 1.87 -2.68 3.05
C LEU A 64 1.76 -1.92 1.72
N PRO A 65 2.84 -1.86 0.91
CA PRO A 65 2.81 -1.20 -0.40
C PRO A 65 1.65 -1.71 -1.28
N PRO A 66 0.92 -0.81 -1.98
CA PRO A 66 -0.26 -1.20 -2.76
C PRO A 66 0.04 -2.17 -3.91
N ALA A 67 1.27 -2.19 -4.43
CA ALA A 67 1.69 -3.10 -5.49
C ALA A 67 1.69 -4.58 -5.06
N LEU A 68 1.69 -4.86 -3.74
CA LEU A 68 1.70 -6.22 -3.22
C LEU A 68 0.29 -6.81 -3.09
N LEU A 69 -0.75 -5.97 -3.13
CA LEU A 69 -2.14 -6.40 -3.04
C LEU A 69 -2.54 -7.19 -4.30
N GLY A 70 -3.39 -8.20 -4.14
CA GLY A 70 -3.88 -9.04 -5.24
C GLY A 70 -2.87 -10.01 -5.83
N LEU A 71 -1.58 -9.95 -5.45
CA LEU A 71 -0.55 -10.87 -5.97
C LEU A 71 -0.86 -12.35 -5.70
N ASN A 72 -1.52 -12.64 -4.57
CA ASN A 72 -1.97 -13.98 -4.22
C ASN A 72 -2.99 -14.58 -5.21
N ALA A 73 -3.62 -13.77 -6.06
CA ALA A 73 -4.50 -14.25 -7.12
C ALA A 73 -3.76 -14.66 -8.41
N LEU A 74 -2.47 -14.36 -8.55
CA LEU A 74 -1.69 -14.73 -9.73
C LEU A 74 -1.30 -16.22 -9.67
N THR A 75 -1.63 -16.95 -10.73
CA THR A 75 -1.06 -18.29 -10.96
C THR A 75 0.37 -18.18 -11.44
N GLN A 76 1.07 -19.33 -11.47
CA GLN A 76 2.39 -19.39 -12.09
C GLN A 76 2.37 -18.92 -13.56
N LYS A 77 1.35 -19.34 -14.33
CA LYS A 77 1.20 -18.91 -15.73
C LYS A 77 1.02 -17.40 -15.88
N ASP A 78 0.23 -16.79 -14.98
CA ASP A 78 0.05 -15.34 -14.97
C ASP A 78 1.37 -14.63 -14.65
N TYR A 79 2.10 -15.15 -13.66
CA TYR A 79 3.39 -14.59 -13.26
C TYR A 79 4.44 -14.68 -14.38
N ASP A 80 4.57 -15.84 -15.02
CA ASP A 80 5.48 -16.04 -16.15
C ASP A 80 5.12 -15.11 -17.32
N PHE A 81 3.82 -14.97 -17.61
CA PHE A 81 3.36 -14.02 -18.62
C PHE A 81 3.76 -12.58 -18.28
N MET A 82 3.55 -12.15 -17.03
CA MET A 82 3.93 -10.81 -16.58
C MET A 82 5.44 -10.56 -16.72
N LEU A 83 6.29 -11.54 -16.41
CA LEU A 83 7.74 -11.43 -16.58
C LEU A 83 8.16 -11.24 -18.05
N THR A 84 7.38 -11.77 -19.00
CA THR A 84 7.67 -11.60 -20.44
C THR A 84 7.15 -10.28 -21.02
N GLN A 85 5.98 -9.81 -20.57
CA GLN A 85 5.30 -8.66 -21.16
C GLN A 85 5.61 -7.35 -20.44
N TYR A 86 5.90 -7.40 -19.14
CA TYR A 86 6.18 -6.24 -18.33
C TYR A 86 7.65 -6.26 -17.88
N ILE A 87 8.47 -5.58 -18.68
CA ILE A 87 9.94 -5.50 -18.56
C ILE A 87 10.40 -5.23 -17.12
N ASN A 88 9.75 -4.29 -16.42
CA ASN A 88 10.15 -3.86 -15.08
C ASN A 88 9.39 -4.54 -13.94
N PHE A 89 8.58 -5.56 -14.23
CA PHE A 89 7.69 -6.15 -13.22
C PHE A 89 8.42 -6.62 -11.96
N LYS A 90 9.54 -7.34 -12.14
CA LYS A 90 10.35 -7.83 -11.01
C LYS A 90 10.97 -6.69 -10.22
N GLU A 91 11.37 -5.63 -10.90
CA GLU A 91 12.06 -4.50 -10.31
C GLU A 91 11.09 -3.62 -9.53
N ASP A 92 9.89 -3.38 -10.05
CA ASP A 92 8.82 -2.68 -9.34
C ASP A 92 8.36 -3.46 -8.10
N LEU A 93 8.29 -4.79 -8.18
CA LEU A 93 8.01 -5.64 -7.01
C LEU A 93 9.15 -5.59 -5.98
N ARG A 94 10.41 -5.60 -6.42
CA ARG A 94 11.57 -5.44 -5.51
C ARG A 94 11.52 -4.09 -4.81
N ASP A 95 11.25 -3.01 -5.54
CA ASP A 95 11.14 -1.66 -4.98
C ASP A 95 9.98 -1.53 -4.00
N ALA A 96 8.86 -2.19 -4.26
CA ALA A 96 7.77 -2.28 -3.30
C ALA A 96 8.19 -3.07 -2.04
N LEU A 97 8.78 -4.25 -2.21
CA LEU A 97 9.20 -5.13 -1.12
C LEU A 97 10.19 -4.47 -0.16
N LYS A 98 11.04 -3.57 -0.64
CA LYS A 98 11.97 -2.78 0.19
C LYS A 98 11.28 -2.04 1.34
N PHE A 99 10.01 -1.66 1.15
CA PHE A 99 9.22 -0.90 2.13
C PHE A 99 8.04 -1.70 2.69
N TYR A 100 7.98 -3.00 2.41
CA TYR A 100 7.10 -3.91 3.09
C TYR A 100 7.51 -4.06 4.56
N ASN A 101 6.56 -4.32 5.45
CA ASN A 101 6.83 -4.75 6.82
C ASN A 101 6.21 -6.14 7.00
N PRO A 102 6.99 -7.20 7.30
CA PRO A 102 6.44 -8.55 7.43
C PRO A 102 5.54 -8.71 8.66
N ASP A 103 5.72 -7.85 9.67
CA ASP A 103 4.99 -7.89 10.95
C ASP A 103 3.66 -7.13 10.91
N GLN A 104 3.33 -6.52 9.76
CA GLN A 104 2.06 -5.85 9.57
C GLN A 104 0.87 -6.84 9.74
N PRO A 105 -0.16 -6.49 10.51
CA PRO A 105 -1.27 -7.42 10.79
C PRO A 105 -2.44 -7.32 9.80
N PHE A 106 -2.34 -6.49 8.75
CA PHE A 106 -3.50 -6.07 7.94
C PHE A 106 -3.73 -6.95 6.71
N ALA A 107 -2.66 -7.37 6.05
CA ALA A 107 -2.76 -8.19 4.85
C ALA A 107 -3.02 -9.67 5.16
N PRO A 108 -3.79 -10.38 4.31
CA PRO A 108 -3.93 -11.82 4.42
C PRO A 108 -2.58 -12.55 4.37
N LYS A 109 -2.43 -13.61 5.16
CA LYS A 109 -1.22 -14.46 5.16
C LYS A 109 -0.89 -15.02 3.77
N SER A 110 -1.90 -15.18 2.91
CA SER A 110 -1.73 -15.63 1.53
C SER A 110 -0.81 -14.72 0.70
N ILE A 111 -0.80 -13.40 0.96
CA ILE A 111 0.12 -12.48 0.28
C ILE A 111 1.55 -12.79 0.72
N THR A 112 1.80 -12.90 2.01
CA THR A 112 3.14 -13.22 2.54
C THR A 112 3.65 -14.57 2.02
N THR A 113 2.78 -15.59 1.95
CA THR A 113 3.12 -16.88 1.33
C THR A 113 3.50 -16.70 -0.13
N LYS A 114 2.69 -15.94 -0.90
CA LYS A 114 2.98 -15.70 -2.31
C LYS A 114 4.29 -14.97 -2.52
N LEU A 115 4.59 -13.96 -1.70
CA LEU A 115 5.86 -13.23 -1.78
C LEU A 115 7.07 -14.15 -1.54
N LYS A 116 6.95 -15.12 -0.63
CA LYS A 116 7.98 -16.15 -0.41
C LYS A 116 8.12 -17.09 -1.61
N GLU A 117 7.01 -17.51 -2.21
CA GLU A 117 7.03 -18.35 -3.43
C GLU A 117 7.71 -17.66 -4.61
N LEU A 118 7.50 -16.35 -4.77
CA LEU A 118 8.09 -15.57 -5.86
C LEU A 118 9.62 -15.41 -5.72
N ALA A 119 10.18 -15.72 -4.55
CA ALA A 119 11.62 -15.72 -4.26
C ALA A 119 12.35 -14.46 -4.76
N ILE A 120 11.73 -13.29 -4.61
CA ILE A 120 12.32 -12.02 -5.03
C ILE A 120 13.33 -11.61 -3.97
N ASP A 121 14.61 -11.66 -4.34
CA ASP A 121 15.68 -11.17 -3.49
C ASP A 121 15.55 -9.65 -3.28
N CYS A 122 15.40 -9.24 -2.02
CA CYS A 122 15.16 -7.87 -1.61
C CYS A 122 15.63 -7.63 -0.18
N GLU A 123 16.52 -6.66 -0.02
CA GLU A 123 16.89 -6.13 1.29
C GLU A 123 15.83 -5.14 1.78
N MET A 124 15.18 -5.48 2.89
CA MET A 124 14.17 -4.63 3.51
C MET A 124 14.83 -3.40 4.15
N ASN A 125 14.18 -2.25 4.04
CA ASN A 125 14.65 -1.04 4.69
C ASN A 125 14.29 -1.07 6.18
N GLU A 126 15.26 -1.44 7.03
CA GLU A 126 15.10 -1.52 8.48
C GLU A 126 14.62 -0.22 9.13
N GLU A 127 15.05 0.93 8.63
CA GLU A 127 14.61 2.22 9.17
C GLU A 127 13.14 2.47 8.83
N HIS A 128 12.72 2.14 7.61
CA HIS A 128 11.31 2.18 7.24
C HIS A 128 10.49 1.19 8.08
N LYS A 129 10.99 -0.02 8.32
CA LYS A 129 10.34 -1.03 9.17
C LYS A 129 10.07 -0.46 10.56
N LYS A 130 11.07 0.11 11.24
CA LYS A 130 10.90 0.75 12.57
C LYS A 130 9.83 1.83 12.58
N ILE A 131 9.77 2.66 11.53
CA ILE A 131 8.74 3.70 11.41
C ILE A 131 7.35 3.06 11.27
N THR A 132 7.22 2.03 10.43
CA THR A 132 5.93 1.33 10.24
C THR A 132 5.52 0.55 11.48
N ASP A 133 6.44 -0.04 12.24
CA ASP A 133 6.17 -0.72 13.52
C ASP A 133 5.54 0.27 14.51
N TYR A 134 6.10 1.48 14.62
CA TYR A 134 5.52 2.54 15.44
C TYR A 134 4.12 2.95 14.95
N VAL A 135 3.91 3.08 13.63
CA VAL A 135 2.60 3.41 13.08
C VAL A 135 1.58 2.31 13.40
N ILE A 136 1.94 1.05 13.23
CA ILE A 136 1.11 -0.11 13.56
C ILE A 136 0.74 -0.10 15.04
N ASP A 137 1.71 0.12 15.93
CA ASP A 137 1.48 0.19 17.38
C ASP A 137 0.56 1.35 17.76
N SER A 138 0.80 2.52 17.17
CA SER A 138 -0.04 3.71 17.37
C SER A 138 -1.49 3.46 16.93
N LEU A 139 -1.68 2.76 15.81
CA LEU A 139 -3.01 2.39 15.31
C LEU A 139 -3.72 1.40 16.23
N ARG A 140 -3.00 0.42 16.82
CA ARG A 140 -3.55 -0.53 17.81
C ARG A 140 -3.99 0.18 19.08
N HIS A 141 -3.22 1.14 19.56
CA HIS A 141 -3.52 1.90 20.78
C HIS A 141 -4.35 3.18 20.55
N ASN A 142 -4.84 3.41 19.33
CA ASN A 142 -5.55 4.63 18.94
C ASN A 142 -4.82 5.95 19.25
N LYS A 143 -3.49 5.93 19.30
CA LYS A 143 -2.64 7.12 19.45
C LYS A 143 -2.45 7.79 18.09
N THR A 144 -2.77 9.08 17.98
CA THR A 144 -2.74 9.79 16.68
C THR A 144 -1.80 10.98 16.62
N GLU A 145 -1.21 11.37 17.76
CA GLU A 145 -0.44 12.61 17.92
C GLU A 145 0.73 12.73 16.94
N ASP A 146 1.49 11.64 16.76
CA ASP A 146 2.70 11.64 15.93
C ASP A 146 2.50 11.06 14.52
N LEU A 147 1.29 10.63 14.16
CA LEU A 147 1.06 9.91 12.89
C LEU A 147 1.48 10.73 11.67
N THR A 148 1.19 12.03 11.64
CA THR A 148 1.59 12.92 10.54
C THR A 148 3.11 12.96 10.37
N VAL A 149 3.85 13.06 11.48
CA VAL A 149 5.33 13.10 11.47
C VAL A 149 5.88 11.76 10.98
N LYS A 150 5.36 10.65 11.49
CA LYS A 150 5.82 9.30 11.10
C LYS A 150 5.51 8.98 9.64
N ILE A 151 4.36 9.38 9.13
CA ILE A 151 4.02 9.28 7.69
C ILE A 151 5.05 10.04 6.84
N LEU A 152 5.45 11.24 7.27
CA LEU A 152 6.48 12.02 6.59
C LEU A 152 7.86 11.37 6.66
N MET A 153 8.23 10.80 7.80
CA MET A 153 9.49 10.06 7.94
C MET A 153 9.51 8.83 7.02
N ALA A 154 8.43 8.05 6.98
CA ALA A 154 8.29 6.91 6.07
C ALA A 154 8.37 7.34 4.60
N ALA A 155 7.70 8.44 4.24
CA ALA A 155 7.77 9.02 2.90
C ALA A 155 9.20 9.49 2.55
N ASN A 156 9.94 10.03 3.52
CA ASN A 156 11.34 10.45 3.31
C ASN A 156 12.25 9.25 3.01
N GLN A 157 12.08 8.14 3.73
CA GLN A 157 12.80 6.88 3.44
C GLN A 157 12.51 6.37 2.03
N ARG A 158 11.27 6.52 1.57
CA ARG A 158 10.84 6.14 0.21
C ARG A 158 11.20 7.15 -0.86
N ARG A 159 11.55 8.39 -0.49
CA ARG A 159 11.73 9.56 -1.39
C ARG A 159 10.47 10.02 -2.13
N TYR A 160 9.30 9.53 -1.75
CA TYR A 160 8.00 9.97 -2.26
C TYR A 160 6.91 9.79 -1.22
N LEU A 161 5.86 10.60 -1.28
CA LEU A 161 4.73 10.51 -0.35
C LEU A 161 3.81 9.34 -0.70
N GLY A 162 3.43 9.26 -1.97
CA GLY A 162 2.55 8.25 -2.54
C GLY A 162 2.20 8.60 -3.98
#